data_AF-A0A923LFU0-F1
#
_entry.id   AF-A0A923LFU0-F1
#
_cell.length_a   1.000
_cell.length_b   1.000
_cell.length_c   1.000
_cell.angle_alpha   90.00
_cell.angle_beta   90.00
_cell.angle_gamma   90.00
#
_symmetry.space_group_name_H-M   'P 1'
#
loop_
_entity.id
_entity.type
_entity.pdbx_description
1 polymer ?
#
loop_
_entity_poly.entity_id
_entity_poly.type
_entity_poly.pdbx_seq_one_letter_code
_entity_poly.pdbx_strand_id
1 'polypeptide(L)'
;MKWIVNMKIKDYVRNWSDQEIKTEYKGVCADIKIKDTNCELILEGNENIKTVFKLIWELLFLYDGYFYEPISFEIDGHKKDCKELFTLSFYKTDKKWYHSELLGRSKRNLATNVLEKYDKFRNMSISDKKMTKSLVNAFYYLNSENYGKINVNHRLSLLLNIADGFVINTFKETNNVKASLDRFFKKTVDSTKLQQGISLLGVDGQRYKVLLTEERHTFDHYKYSENSLATFVFDSEDEITDYATWYFVYVIELVIRINFLKESGVLLEQDYLDYALEVINDWIIYENDLEVDCKTHHYLMKQELKRKGIIM
;
A
#
# COMPACT_ATOMS: atom_id res chain seq x y z
N MET A 1 -3.41 18.91 -26.53
CA MET A 1 -4.26 17.73 -26.33
C MET A 1 -4.79 17.76 -24.91
N LYS A 2 -6.07 17.46 -24.73
CA LYS A 2 -6.78 17.45 -23.45
C LYS A 2 -7.32 16.06 -23.19
N TRP A 3 -6.96 15.46 -22.07
CA TRP A 3 -7.54 14.22 -21.57
C TRP A 3 -8.48 14.55 -20.41
N ILE A 4 -9.65 13.91 -20.41
CA ILE A 4 -10.57 13.92 -19.27
C ILE A 4 -10.80 12.46 -18.88
N VAL A 5 -10.44 12.10 -17.65
CA VAL A 5 -10.60 10.75 -17.11
C VAL A 5 -11.46 10.85 -15.86
N ASN A 6 -12.63 10.22 -15.88
CA ASN A 6 -13.44 10.04 -14.68
C ASN A 6 -13.16 8.65 -14.12
N MET A 7 -12.89 8.59 -12.83
CA MET A 7 -12.58 7.35 -12.12
C MET A 7 -13.53 7.16 -10.95
N LYS A 8 -13.92 5.90 -10.73
CA LYS A 8 -14.58 5.44 -9.52
C LYS A 8 -13.52 5.30 -8.44
N ILE A 9 -13.86 5.80 -7.26
CA ILE A 9 -13.05 5.63 -6.06
C ILE A 9 -13.78 4.78 -5.02
N LYS A 10 -13.02 4.13 -4.14
CA LYS A 10 -13.58 3.46 -2.97
C LYS A 10 -14.34 4.48 -2.13
N ASP A 11 -15.44 4.02 -1.52
CA ASP A 11 -16.18 4.84 -0.56
C ASP A 11 -15.38 5.00 0.74
N TYR A 12 -15.21 6.25 1.15
CA TYR A 12 -14.50 6.65 2.37
C TYR A 12 -15.35 7.66 3.12
N VAL A 13 -15.01 7.91 4.38
CA VAL A 13 -15.58 9.05 5.12
C VAL A 13 -15.34 10.32 4.30
N ARG A 14 -16.41 11.00 3.85
CA ARG A 14 -16.35 12.09 2.85
C ARG A 14 -15.33 13.18 3.20
N ASN A 15 -15.33 13.61 4.47
CA ASN A 15 -14.42 14.65 4.98
C ASN A 15 -12.94 14.22 4.97
N TRP A 16 -12.63 12.94 4.75
CA TRP A 16 -11.27 12.42 4.63
C TRP A 16 -10.85 12.22 3.17
N SER A 17 -11.77 12.24 2.22
CA SER A 17 -11.46 11.92 0.82
C SER A 17 -11.46 13.13 -0.09
N ASP A 18 -12.44 14.03 0.06
CA ASP A 18 -12.67 15.13 -0.88
C ASP A 18 -11.46 16.08 -0.95
N GLN A 19 -11.00 16.37 -2.16
CA GLN A 19 -9.85 17.25 -2.39
C GLN A 19 -9.83 17.75 -3.84
N GLU A 20 -9.45 19.01 -4.02
CA GLU A 20 -9.09 19.56 -5.33
C GLU A 20 -7.58 19.81 -5.37
N ILE A 21 -6.92 19.40 -6.46
CA ILE A 21 -5.47 19.49 -6.62
C ILE A 21 -5.16 20.02 -8.02
N LYS A 22 -4.32 21.06 -8.08
CA LYS A 22 -3.78 21.60 -9.34
C LYS A 22 -2.27 21.48 -9.33
N THR A 23 -1.71 20.96 -10.42
CA THR A 23 -0.27 20.77 -10.56
C THR A 23 0.13 20.83 -12.03
N GLU A 24 1.41 21.07 -12.30
CA GLU A 24 1.96 21.06 -13.64
C GLU A 24 3.28 20.28 -13.63
N TYR A 25 3.45 19.36 -14.58
CA TYR A 25 4.70 18.61 -14.72
C TYR A 25 4.95 18.24 -16.18
N LYS A 26 6.20 18.38 -16.65
CA LYS A 26 6.61 18.07 -18.04
C LYS A 26 5.74 18.73 -19.11
N GLY A 27 5.30 19.96 -18.87
CA GLY A 27 4.43 20.73 -19.78
C GLY A 27 2.99 20.22 -19.86
N VAL A 28 2.54 19.46 -18.86
CA VAL A 28 1.15 19.00 -18.70
C VAL A 28 0.57 19.64 -17.45
N CYS A 29 -0.48 20.44 -17.61
CA CYS A 29 -1.31 20.91 -16.52
C CYS A 29 -2.29 19.81 -16.11
N ALA A 30 -2.42 19.57 -14.81
CA ALA A 30 -3.32 18.59 -14.24
C ALA A 30 -4.25 19.25 -13.22
N ASP A 31 -5.55 19.08 -13.42
CA ASP A 31 -6.61 19.43 -12.46
C ASP A 31 -7.27 18.12 -12.00
N ILE A 32 -7.28 17.89 -10.68
CA ILE A 32 -7.76 16.67 -10.06
C ILE A 32 -8.83 17.04 -9.05
N LYS A 33 -10.03 16.50 -9.22
CA LYS A 33 -11.15 16.72 -8.32
C LYS A 33 -11.65 15.40 -7.78
N ILE A 34 -11.34 15.14 -6.52
CA ILE A 34 -11.84 14.00 -5.75
C ILE A 34 -13.06 14.48 -4.97
N LYS A 35 -14.20 13.83 -5.18
CA LYS A 35 -15.45 14.12 -4.48
C LYS A 35 -16.30 12.88 -4.33
N ASP A 36 -16.73 12.59 -3.10
CA ASP A 36 -17.52 11.42 -2.74
C ASP A 36 -16.83 10.13 -3.23
N THR A 37 -17.45 9.40 -4.16
CA THR A 37 -16.92 8.17 -4.78
C THR A 37 -16.37 8.39 -6.19
N ASN A 38 -16.08 9.64 -6.57
CA ASN A 38 -15.60 10.00 -7.90
C ASN A 38 -14.29 10.79 -7.85
N CYS A 39 -13.46 10.59 -8.88
CA CYS A 39 -12.29 11.40 -9.15
C CYS A 39 -12.28 11.80 -10.63
N GLU A 40 -12.38 13.10 -10.89
CA GLU A 40 -12.19 13.67 -12.23
C GLU A 40 -10.74 14.14 -12.37
N LEU A 41 -10.07 13.70 -13.43
CA LEU A 41 -8.70 14.07 -13.76
C LEU A 41 -8.69 14.69 -15.16
N ILE A 42 -8.33 15.98 -15.22
CA ILE A 42 -8.18 16.73 -16.46
C ILE A 42 -6.70 16.97 -16.69
N LEU A 43 -6.17 16.54 -17.83
CA LEU A 43 -4.77 16.72 -18.22
C LEU A 43 -4.69 17.49 -19.54
N GLU A 44 -3.96 18.60 -19.55
CA GLU A 44 -3.80 19.44 -20.74
C GLU A 44 -2.31 19.64 -21.06
N GLY A 45 -1.90 19.25 -22.26
CA GLY A 45 -0.52 19.38 -22.73
C GLY A 45 -0.32 18.95 -24.18
N ASN A 46 0.86 19.16 -24.74
CA ASN A 46 1.18 18.75 -26.12
C ASN A 46 1.87 17.39 -26.17
N GLU A 47 2.65 17.05 -25.14
CA GLU A 47 3.41 15.82 -25.01
C GLU A 47 3.29 15.27 -23.58
N ASN A 48 3.83 14.08 -23.32
CA ASN A 48 3.98 13.50 -21.96
C ASN A 48 2.70 13.20 -21.16
N ILE A 49 1.50 13.50 -21.67
CA ILE A 49 0.22 13.29 -20.94
C ILE A 49 0.11 11.88 -20.34
N LYS A 50 0.43 10.84 -21.12
CA LYS A 50 0.42 9.43 -20.64
C LYS A 50 1.33 9.19 -19.44
N THR A 51 2.52 9.78 -19.47
CA THR A 51 3.51 9.67 -18.39
C THR A 51 3.00 10.37 -17.14
N VAL A 52 2.48 11.59 -17.27
CA VAL A 52 1.96 12.38 -16.16
C VAL A 52 0.72 11.72 -15.54
N PHE A 53 -0.21 11.22 -16.38
CA PHE A 53 -1.35 10.41 -15.95
C PHE A 53 -0.90 9.24 -15.07
N LYS A 54 0.07 8.45 -15.54
CA LYS A 54 0.59 7.29 -14.81
C LYS A 54 1.17 7.67 -13.45
N LEU A 55 1.97 8.73 -13.38
CA LEU A 55 2.59 9.20 -12.13
C LEU A 55 1.54 9.63 -11.10
N ILE A 56 0.55 10.40 -11.54
CA ILE A 56 -0.56 10.84 -10.68
C ILE A 56 -1.35 9.63 -10.18
N TRP A 57 -1.73 8.73 -11.06
CA TRP A 57 -2.52 7.55 -10.72
C TRP A 57 -1.79 6.61 -9.76
N GLU A 58 -0.49 6.36 -9.98
CA GLU A 58 0.35 5.59 -9.06
C GLU A 58 0.49 6.28 -7.69
N LEU A 59 0.72 7.59 -7.63
CA LEU A 59 0.81 8.32 -6.35
C LEU A 59 -0.52 8.32 -5.59
N LEU A 60 -1.66 8.50 -6.29
CA LEU A 60 -2.98 8.39 -5.70
C LEU A 60 -3.22 6.99 -5.10
N PHE A 61 -2.78 5.92 -5.79
CA PHE A 61 -2.78 4.58 -5.21
C PHE A 61 -1.96 4.52 -3.92
N LEU A 62 -0.75 5.09 -3.88
CA LEU A 62 0.08 5.06 -2.68
C LEU A 62 -0.58 5.78 -1.51
N TYR A 63 -1.32 6.87 -1.76
CA TYR A 63 -2.09 7.52 -0.70
C TYR A 63 -3.29 6.70 -0.23
N ASP A 64 -3.98 6.00 -1.13
CA ASP A 64 -5.31 5.46 -0.82
C ASP A 64 -5.37 3.95 -0.66
N GLY A 65 -4.36 3.23 -1.14
CA GLY A 65 -4.24 1.78 -1.07
C GLY A 65 -5.09 1.03 -2.09
N TYR A 66 -5.68 1.71 -3.07
CA TYR A 66 -6.44 1.08 -4.14
C TYR A 66 -6.32 1.86 -5.46
N PHE A 67 -6.54 1.16 -6.56
CA PHE A 67 -6.46 1.66 -7.91
C PHE A 67 -7.77 2.33 -8.26
N TYR A 68 -7.66 3.58 -8.67
CA TYR A 68 -8.78 4.35 -9.18
C TYR A 68 -9.24 3.71 -10.49
N GLU A 69 -10.51 3.30 -10.56
CA GLU A 69 -11.06 2.54 -11.68
C GLU A 69 -11.64 3.51 -12.72
N PRO A 70 -11.08 3.63 -13.94
CA PRO A 70 -11.62 4.51 -14.96
C PRO A 70 -13.03 4.11 -15.41
N ILE A 71 -13.98 5.05 -15.35
CA ILE A 71 -15.36 4.90 -15.80
C ILE A 71 -15.56 5.54 -17.18
N SER A 72 -14.88 6.65 -17.44
CA SER A 72 -14.89 7.31 -18.75
C SER A 72 -13.55 7.91 -19.11
N PHE A 73 -13.25 7.92 -20.40
CA PHE A 73 -12.05 8.52 -20.95
C PHE A 73 -12.40 9.30 -22.21
N GLU A 74 -11.95 10.55 -22.28
CA GLU A 74 -12.14 11.45 -23.41
C GLU A 74 -10.80 12.10 -23.80
N ILE A 75 -10.57 12.25 -25.11
CA ILE A 75 -9.45 13.02 -25.66
C ILE A 75 -10.02 14.08 -26.61
N ASP A 76 -9.76 15.35 -26.33
CA ASP A 76 -10.16 16.51 -27.15
C ASP A 76 -11.66 16.47 -27.56
N GLY A 77 -12.57 16.13 -26.64
CA GLY A 77 -14.01 16.02 -26.92
C GLY A 77 -14.47 14.66 -27.43
N HIS A 78 -13.56 13.73 -27.71
CA HIS A 78 -13.88 12.42 -28.29
C HIS A 78 -13.74 11.30 -27.25
N LYS A 79 -14.85 10.61 -26.97
CA LYS A 79 -14.87 9.44 -26.10
C LYS A 79 -13.96 8.32 -26.63
N LYS A 80 -13.18 7.72 -25.73
CA LYS A 80 -12.25 6.61 -25.98
C LYS A 80 -12.58 5.42 -25.09
N ASP A 81 -12.01 4.26 -25.41
CA ASP A 81 -12.12 3.10 -24.52
C ASP A 81 -11.19 3.30 -23.32
N CYS A 82 -11.71 3.15 -22.10
CA CYS A 82 -10.92 3.18 -20.87
C CYS A 82 -9.77 2.15 -20.88
N LYS A 83 -9.90 1.06 -21.65
CA LYS A 83 -8.83 0.08 -21.86
C LYS A 83 -7.57 0.69 -22.47
N GLU A 84 -7.68 1.79 -23.21
CA GLU A 84 -6.53 2.49 -23.78
C GLU A 84 -5.65 3.17 -22.71
N LEU A 85 -6.17 3.40 -21.50
CA LEU A 85 -5.38 3.88 -20.35
C LEU A 85 -4.51 2.77 -19.74
N PHE A 86 -4.88 1.51 -19.96
CA PHE A 86 -4.26 0.34 -19.32
C PHE A 86 -3.07 -0.17 -20.14
N THR A 87 -1.92 0.52 -20.01
CA THR A 87 -0.68 0.12 -20.72
C THR A 87 0.08 -1.05 -20.08
N LEU A 88 -0.35 -1.46 -18.89
CA LEU A 88 0.19 -2.52 -18.03
C LEU A 88 -1.02 -3.30 -17.49
N SER A 89 -0.86 -4.50 -16.94
CA SER A 89 -2.03 -5.31 -16.59
C SER A 89 -2.56 -5.11 -15.16
N PHE A 90 -1.96 -4.23 -14.34
CA PHE A 90 -2.29 -4.08 -12.91
C PHE A 90 -3.35 -3.02 -12.55
N TYR A 91 -4.22 -2.59 -13.45
CA TYR A 91 -5.12 -1.42 -13.20
C TYR A 91 -6.38 -1.70 -12.37
N LYS A 92 -6.54 -2.92 -11.88
CA LYS A 92 -7.67 -3.27 -11.01
C LYS A 92 -7.17 -3.86 -9.71
N THR A 93 -7.60 -3.27 -8.61
CA THR A 93 -7.18 -3.69 -7.27
C THR A 93 -7.83 -5.00 -6.90
N ASP A 94 -7.03 -5.93 -6.37
CA ASP A 94 -7.57 -7.14 -5.78
C ASP A 94 -8.41 -6.79 -4.54
N LYS A 95 -9.59 -7.41 -4.43
CA LYS A 95 -10.56 -7.14 -3.37
C LYS A 95 -9.99 -7.17 -1.95
N LYS A 96 -8.90 -7.90 -1.71
CA LYS A 96 -8.26 -8.03 -0.40
C LYS A 96 -7.66 -6.71 0.09
N TRP A 97 -7.37 -5.78 -0.81
CA TRP A 97 -6.85 -4.45 -0.50
C TRP A 97 -7.94 -3.37 -0.39
N TYR A 98 -9.21 -3.73 -0.58
CA TYR A 98 -10.31 -2.76 -0.47
C TYR A 98 -10.48 -2.23 0.95
N HIS A 99 -9.82 -2.81 1.95
CA HIS A 99 -9.81 -2.28 3.31
C HIS A 99 -8.53 -1.52 3.68
N SER A 100 -7.61 -1.32 2.74
CA SER A 100 -6.44 -0.46 2.94
C SER A 100 -6.85 0.97 3.31
N GLU A 101 -6.11 1.55 4.25
CA GLU A 101 -6.43 2.86 4.79
C GLU A 101 -5.80 4.04 4.06
N LEU A 102 -6.47 5.20 4.17
CA LEU A 102 -6.03 6.47 3.59
C LEU A 102 -4.86 7.06 4.38
N LEU A 103 -3.72 7.25 3.71
CA LEU A 103 -2.57 7.98 4.24
C LEU A 103 -2.66 9.49 3.96
N GLY A 104 -3.41 9.90 2.93
CA GLY A 104 -3.49 11.30 2.50
C GLY A 104 -4.51 12.13 3.26
N ARG A 105 -5.65 11.55 3.68
CA ARG A 105 -6.82 12.21 4.30
C ARG A 105 -7.06 13.66 3.84
N SER A 106 -7.58 13.81 2.62
CA SER A 106 -7.81 15.08 1.92
C SER A 106 -6.58 16.00 1.74
N LYS A 107 -5.37 15.51 1.99
CA LYS A 107 -4.09 16.23 1.87
C LYS A 107 -3.10 15.49 0.98
N ARG A 108 -3.58 14.83 -0.08
CA ARG A 108 -2.72 14.17 -1.08
C ARG A 108 -1.87 15.23 -1.77
N ASN A 109 -0.56 15.18 -1.55
CA ASN A 109 0.38 16.12 -2.16
C ASN A 109 0.86 15.56 -3.51
N LEU A 110 0.50 16.26 -4.59
CA LEU A 110 0.93 15.98 -5.97
C LEU A 110 1.62 17.20 -6.60
N ALA A 111 2.28 18.02 -5.78
CA ALA A 111 3.06 19.16 -6.27
C ALA A 111 4.13 18.72 -7.28
N THR A 112 4.52 19.62 -8.18
CA THR A 112 5.51 19.37 -9.26
C THR A 112 6.78 18.70 -8.75
N ASN A 113 7.32 19.14 -7.61
CA ASN A 113 8.53 18.57 -7.02
C ASN A 113 8.33 17.13 -6.50
N VAL A 114 7.13 16.77 -6.04
CA VAL A 114 6.77 15.41 -5.65
C VAL A 114 6.68 14.52 -6.89
N LEU A 115 6.02 14.99 -7.96
CA LEU A 115 5.94 14.28 -9.23
C LEU A 115 7.34 14.05 -9.83
N GLU A 116 8.22 15.06 -9.79
CA GLU A 116 9.59 14.95 -10.28
C GLU A 116 10.42 13.93 -9.49
N LYS A 117 10.37 14.00 -8.15
CA LYS A 117 11.08 13.05 -7.28
C LYS A 117 10.57 11.63 -7.49
N TYR A 118 9.25 11.45 -7.54
CA TYR A 118 8.65 10.14 -7.77
C TYR A 118 9.03 9.59 -9.15
N ASP A 119 8.92 10.40 -10.22
CA ASP A 119 9.29 9.99 -11.58
C ASP A 119 10.74 9.53 -11.66
N LYS A 120 11.66 10.28 -11.04
CA LYS A 120 13.06 9.89 -10.93
C LYS A 120 13.21 8.57 -10.16
N PHE A 121 12.66 8.49 -8.95
CA PHE A 121 12.73 7.31 -8.09
C PHE A 121 12.23 6.05 -8.79
N ARG A 122 11.00 6.07 -9.30
CA ARG A 122 10.34 4.89 -9.91
C ARG A 122 11.01 4.42 -11.20
N ASN A 123 11.82 5.26 -11.85
CA ASN A 123 12.44 4.91 -13.13
C ASN A 123 13.92 4.54 -13.03
N MET A 124 14.55 4.63 -11.85
CA MET A 124 15.93 4.18 -11.68
C MET A 124 16.07 2.69 -12.02
N SER A 125 16.95 2.38 -12.96
CA SER A 125 17.12 1.04 -13.53
C SER A 125 18.58 0.59 -13.50
N ILE A 126 18.89 -0.53 -14.16
CA ILE A 126 20.25 -1.10 -14.19
C ILE A 126 21.27 -0.08 -14.71
N SER A 127 20.89 0.80 -15.64
CA SER A 127 21.74 1.91 -16.10
C SER A 127 22.14 2.87 -14.98
N ASP A 128 21.29 3.02 -13.98
CA ASP A 128 21.50 3.84 -12.78
C ASP A 128 22.15 3.04 -11.64
N LYS A 129 22.55 1.79 -11.90
CA LYS A 129 23.02 0.80 -10.91
C LYS A 129 21.98 0.58 -9.80
N LYS A 130 20.70 0.57 -10.17
CA LYS A 130 19.55 0.31 -9.29
C LYS A 130 18.54 -0.63 -9.93
N MET A 131 17.63 -1.15 -9.13
CA MET A 131 16.53 -2.03 -9.54
C MET A 131 15.15 -1.46 -9.17
N THR A 132 15.09 -0.18 -8.76
CA THR A 132 13.88 0.47 -8.26
C THR A 132 12.70 0.38 -9.23
N LYS A 133 12.93 0.54 -10.53
CA LYS A 133 11.87 0.39 -11.54
C LYS A 133 11.21 -0.98 -11.55
N SER A 134 12.01 -2.04 -11.41
CA SER A 134 11.48 -3.40 -11.33
C SER A 134 10.64 -3.59 -10.07
N LEU A 135 11.20 -3.12 -8.95
CA LEU A 135 10.60 -3.23 -7.62
C LEU A 135 9.27 -2.48 -7.50
N VAL A 136 9.20 -1.24 -7.98
CA VAL A 136 7.97 -0.42 -7.94
C VAL A 136 6.89 -1.06 -8.80
N ASN A 137 7.23 -1.56 -10.00
CA ASN A 137 6.26 -2.28 -10.83
C ASN A 137 5.75 -3.55 -10.14
N ALA A 138 6.64 -4.34 -9.51
CA ALA A 138 6.27 -5.56 -8.80
C ALA A 138 5.28 -5.27 -7.66
N PHE A 139 5.47 -4.16 -6.93
CA PHE A 139 4.56 -3.73 -5.88
C PHE A 139 3.13 -3.49 -6.40
N TYR A 140 2.99 -2.75 -7.50
CA TYR A 140 1.66 -2.53 -8.11
C TYR A 140 1.05 -3.81 -8.66
N TYR A 141 1.84 -4.72 -9.22
CA TYR A 141 1.36 -6.04 -9.67
C TYR A 141 0.78 -6.87 -8.52
N LEU A 142 1.47 -6.95 -7.37
CA LEU A 142 0.98 -7.68 -6.20
C LEU A 142 -0.34 -7.14 -5.64
N ASN A 143 -0.58 -5.84 -5.84
CA ASN A 143 -1.82 -5.18 -5.45
C ASN A 143 -2.98 -5.37 -6.44
N SER A 144 -2.71 -5.94 -7.62
CA SER A 144 -3.72 -6.14 -8.66
C SER A 144 -4.39 -7.51 -8.63
N GLU A 145 -5.59 -7.58 -9.22
CA GLU A 145 -6.35 -8.83 -9.39
C GLU A 145 -5.56 -9.93 -10.13
N ASN A 146 -4.62 -9.57 -11.00
CA ASN A 146 -3.79 -10.54 -11.72
C ASN A 146 -2.94 -11.41 -10.80
N TYR A 147 -2.54 -10.86 -9.64
CA TYR A 147 -1.80 -11.58 -8.61
C TYR A 147 -2.74 -12.07 -7.50
N GLY A 148 -4.05 -11.85 -7.64
CA GLY A 148 -5.08 -12.13 -6.63
C GLY A 148 -5.17 -13.58 -6.18
N LYS A 149 -4.75 -14.53 -7.03
CA LYS A 149 -4.78 -15.98 -6.77
C LYS A 149 -3.51 -16.54 -6.14
N ILE A 150 -2.45 -15.74 -5.98
CA ILE A 150 -1.23 -16.20 -5.33
C ILE A 150 -1.51 -16.48 -3.85
N ASN A 151 -0.97 -17.61 -3.36
CA ASN A 151 -1.04 -18.01 -1.97
C ASN A 151 -0.47 -16.92 -1.04
N VAL A 152 -1.06 -16.76 0.15
CA VAL A 152 -0.73 -15.66 1.07
C VAL A 152 0.74 -15.69 1.54
N ASN A 153 1.33 -16.87 1.78
CA ASN A 153 2.72 -16.99 2.20
C ASN A 153 3.68 -16.56 1.07
N HIS A 154 3.38 -16.97 -0.17
CA HIS A 154 4.14 -16.50 -1.35
C HIS A 154 3.99 -14.99 -1.54
N ARG A 155 2.78 -14.44 -1.35
CA ARG A 155 2.54 -12.99 -1.40
C ARG A 155 3.38 -12.26 -0.35
N LEU A 156 3.41 -12.75 0.88
CA LEU A 156 4.23 -12.20 1.95
C LEU A 156 5.72 -12.22 1.57
N SER A 157 6.23 -13.35 1.08
CA SER A 157 7.62 -13.44 0.60
C SER A 157 7.95 -12.46 -0.52
N LEU A 158 7.05 -12.26 -1.49
CA LEU A 158 7.24 -11.28 -2.56
C LEU A 158 7.24 -9.83 -2.03
N LEU A 159 6.39 -9.52 -1.05
CA LEU A 159 6.40 -8.22 -0.37
C LEU A 159 7.68 -8.01 0.45
N LEU A 160 8.18 -9.04 1.13
CA LEU A 160 9.45 -9.00 1.87
C LEU A 160 10.65 -8.80 0.93
N ASN A 161 10.62 -9.43 -0.25
CA ASN A 161 11.61 -9.19 -1.31
C ASN A 161 11.59 -7.72 -1.80
N ILE A 162 10.40 -7.12 -1.93
CA ILE A 162 10.26 -5.70 -2.26
C ILE A 162 10.78 -4.81 -1.12
N ALA A 163 10.47 -5.13 0.14
CA ALA A 163 10.97 -4.37 1.29
C ALA A 163 12.51 -4.39 1.39
N ASP A 164 13.12 -5.57 1.25
CA ASP A 164 14.57 -5.74 1.25
C ASP A 164 15.23 -5.01 0.07
N GLY A 165 14.70 -5.22 -1.14
CA GLY A 165 15.16 -4.55 -2.34
C GLY A 165 15.06 -3.02 -2.23
N PHE A 166 14.03 -2.49 -1.58
CA PHE A 166 13.87 -1.05 -1.38
C PHE A 166 14.99 -0.50 -0.50
N VAL A 167 15.29 -1.18 0.62
CA VAL A 167 16.36 -0.76 1.53
C VAL A 167 17.72 -0.81 0.84
N ILE A 168 18.02 -1.87 0.10
CA ILE A 168 19.28 -2.01 -0.65
C ILE A 168 19.44 -0.88 -1.67
N ASN A 169 18.38 -0.59 -2.45
CA ASN A 169 18.44 0.42 -3.52
C ASN A 169 18.45 1.87 -3.03
N THR A 170 17.94 2.10 -1.82
CA THR A 170 17.76 3.45 -1.26
C THR A 170 18.89 3.81 -0.31
N PHE A 171 19.23 2.91 0.62
CA PHE A 171 20.19 3.18 1.69
C PHE A 171 21.56 2.56 1.43
N LYS A 172 21.67 1.49 0.64
CA LYS A 172 22.94 0.76 0.35
C LYS A 172 23.69 0.31 1.62
N GLU A 173 22.98 0.16 2.73
CA GLU A 173 23.57 -0.04 4.06
C GLU A 173 23.85 -1.52 4.39
N THR A 174 23.12 -2.46 3.79
CA THR A 174 23.20 -3.89 4.18
C THR A 174 22.68 -4.83 3.09
N ASN A 175 23.24 -6.04 3.03
CA ASN A 175 22.70 -7.18 2.27
C ASN A 175 22.10 -8.25 3.20
N ASN A 176 21.88 -7.90 4.46
CA ASN A 176 21.31 -8.78 5.48
C ASN A 176 19.81 -8.45 5.65
N VAL A 177 18.96 -9.44 5.40
CA VAL A 177 17.49 -9.32 5.40
C VAL A 177 16.94 -8.78 6.72
N LYS A 178 17.43 -9.28 7.86
CA LYS A 178 16.98 -8.84 9.18
C LYS A 178 17.30 -7.37 9.41
N ALA A 179 18.52 -6.96 9.08
CA ALA A 179 18.94 -5.55 9.16
C ALA A 179 18.15 -4.67 8.18
N SER A 180 17.80 -5.19 7.00
CA SER A 180 16.90 -4.50 6.07
C SER A 180 15.52 -4.29 6.67
N LEU A 181 14.92 -5.31 7.28
CA LEU A 181 13.62 -5.19 7.95
C LEU A 181 13.67 -4.18 9.10
N ASP A 182 14.74 -4.17 9.90
CA ASP A 182 14.95 -3.16 10.94
C ASP A 182 14.92 -1.74 10.35
N ARG A 183 15.66 -1.51 9.26
CA ARG A 183 15.69 -0.21 8.58
C ARG A 183 14.33 0.15 7.97
N PHE A 184 13.65 -0.83 7.40
CA PHE A 184 12.38 -0.67 6.70
C PHE A 184 11.26 -0.17 7.62
N PHE A 185 11.15 -0.74 8.83
CA PHE A 185 10.18 -0.30 9.83
C PHE A 185 10.61 0.97 10.58
N LYS A 186 11.92 1.13 10.83
CA LYS A 186 12.45 2.21 11.66
C LYS A 186 12.12 3.58 11.10
N LYS A 187 11.47 4.41 11.92
CA LYS A 187 10.97 5.76 11.56
C LYS A 187 9.93 5.75 10.43
N THR A 188 9.34 4.60 10.13
CA THR A 188 8.25 4.47 9.16
C THR A 188 6.91 4.34 9.86
N VAL A 189 6.85 3.46 10.87
CA VAL A 189 5.68 3.23 11.72
C VAL A 189 6.09 3.27 13.19
N ASP A 190 5.12 3.48 14.07
CA ASP A 190 5.34 3.43 15.52
C ASP A 190 5.68 1.98 15.95
N SER A 191 6.85 1.81 16.57
CA SER A 191 7.34 0.48 16.97
C SER A 191 6.54 -0.13 18.11
N THR A 192 6.00 0.69 19.00
CA THR A 192 5.21 0.22 20.14
C THR A 192 3.86 -0.31 19.65
N LYS A 193 3.19 0.42 18.76
CA LYS A 193 1.93 -0.03 18.13
C LYS A 193 2.10 -1.27 17.28
N LEU A 194 3.21 -1.35 16.54
CA LEU A 194 3.54 -2.54 15.76
C LEU A 194 3.77 -3.76 16.66
N GLN A 195 4.54 -3.59 17.75
CA GLN A 195 4.79 -4.66 18.71
C GLN A 195 3.51 -5.11 19.43
N GLN A 196 2.61 -4.18 19.75
CA GLN A 196 1.31 -4.50 20.31
C GLN A 196 0.52 -5.41 19.37
N GLY A 197 0.35 -5.05 18.11
CA GLY A 197 -0.36 -5.89 17.14
C GLY A 197 0.27 -7.27 16.95
N ILE A 198 1.61 -7.34 16.90
CA ILE A 198 2.34 -8.62 16.81
C ILE A 198 2.11 -9.48 18.05
N SER A 199 2.06 -8.88 19.24
CA SER A 199 1.84 -9.61 20.49
C SER A 199 0.44 -10.21 20.60
N LEU A 200 -0.57 -9.61 19.95
CA LEU A 200 -1.93 -10.17 19.89
C LEU A 200 -1.94 -11.53 19.17
N LEU A 201 -1.01 -11.74 18.24
CA LEU A 201 -0.89 -12.97 17.45
C LEU A 201 -0.03 -14.04 18.15
N GLY A 202 0.30 -13.87 19.44
CA GLY A 202 1.18 -14.80 20.17
C GLY A 202 2.64 -14.79 19.68
N VAL A 203 3.03 -13.82 18.83
CA VAL A 203 4.39 -13.71 18.32
C VAL A 203 5.21 -12.81 19.25
N ASP A 204 6.37 -13.29 19.69
CA ASP A 204 7.32 -12.47 20.46
C ASP A 204 7.81 -11.25 19.66
N GLY A 205 7.85 -10.10 20.33
CA GLY A 205 8.08 -8.78 19.73
C GLY A 205 9.46 -8.59 19.07
N GLN A 206 10.44 -9.48 19.29
CA GLN A 206 11.70 -9.50 18.54
C GLN A 206 11.84 -10.73 17.63
N ARG A 207 11.17 -11.84 17.96
CA ARG A 207 11.18 -13.07 17.15
C ARG A 207 10.56 -12.86 15.77
N TYR A 208 9.57 -12.00 15.62
CA TYR A 208 8.89 -11.80 14.34
C TYR A 208 9.83 -11.49 13.17
N LYS A 209 10.91 -10.74 13.39
CA LYS A 209 11.88 -10.40 12.32
C LYS A 209 12.64 -11.63 11.83
N VAL A 210 12.92 -12.57 12.72
CA VAL A 210 13.52 -13.86 12.37
C VAL A 210 12.53 -14.67 11.55
N LEU A 211 11.27 -14.77 12.02
CA LEU A 211 10.20 -15.46 11.29
C LEU A 211 10.02 -14.91 9.87
N LEU A 212 9.98 -13.58 9.71
CA LEU A 212 9.87 -12.93 8.39
C LEU A 212 11.12 -13.13 7.52
N THR A 213 12.31 -13.14 8.11
CA THR A 213 13.55 -13.42 7.36
C THR A 213 13.53 -14.84 6.80
N GLU A 214 13.17 -15.81 7.64
CA GLU A 214 13.07 -17.21 7.25
C GLU A 214 11.91 -17.45 6.28
N GLU A 215 10.75 -16.81 6.49
CA GLU A 215 9.61 -16.84 5.58
C GLU A 215 10.01 -16.44 4.16
N ARG A 216 10.72 -15.31 4.03
CA ARG A 216 11.26 -14.89 2.74
C ARG A 216 12.14 -15.98 2.15
N HIS A 217 13.14 -16.46 2.89
CA HIS A 217 14.08 -17.46 2.40
C HIS A 217 13.41 -18.76 1.97
N THR A 218 12.40 -19.21 2.73
CA THR A 218 11.66 -20.44 2.46
C THR A 218 10.93 -20.40 1.14
N PHE A 219 10.21 -19.32 0.86
CA PHE A 219 9.43 -19.21 -0.37
C PHE A 219 10.22 -18.68 -1.56
N ASP A 220 11.32 -17.96 -1.32
CA ASP A 220 12.23 -17.51 -2.38
C ASP A 220 13.07 -18.66 -2.95
N HIS A 221 13.52 -19.58 -2.09
CA HIS A 221 14.35 -20.73 -2.48
C HIS A 221 13.58 -22.04 -2.51
N TYR A 222 12.28 -22.04 -2.19
CA TYR A 222 11.46 -23.24 -2.04
C TYR A 222 12.09 -24.28 -1.10
N LYS A 223 12.66 -23.79 0.02
CA LYS A 223 13.35 -24.61 1.02
C LYS A 223 12.62 -24.50 2.36
N TYR A 224 12.13 -25.63 2.86
CA TYR A 224 11.51 -25.70 4.17
C TYR A 224 12.39 -25.11 5.28
N SER A 225 11.78 -24.34 6.20
CA SER A 225 12.42 -23.83 7.41
C SER A 225 11.45 -23.98 8.59
N GLU A 226 11.92 -24.61 9.67
CA GLU A 226 11.19 -24.72 10.95
C GLU A 226 10.96 -23.35 11.59
N ASN A 227 11.74 -22.35 11.19
CA ASN A 227 11.70 -21.00 11.75
C ASN A 227 10.97 -20.00 10.85
N SER A 228 10.29 -20.45 9.79
CA SER A 228 9.45 -19.58 8.96
C SER A 228 8.15 -19.19 9.67
N LEU A 229 7.52 -18.11 9.23
CA LEU A 229 6.21 -17.72 9.75
C LEU A 229 5.16 -18.79 9.40
N ALA A 230 5.21 -19.34 8.19
CA ALA A 230 4.29 -20.38 7.75
C ALA A 230 4.36 -21.62 8.66
N THR A 231 5.56 -22.04 9.06
CA THR A 231 5.71 -23.16 10.01
C THR A 231 5.23 -22.78 11.41
N PHE A 232 5.53 -21.57 11.89
CA PHE A 232 5.00 -21.09 13.17
C PHE A 232 3.47 -21.12 13.22
N VAL A 233 2.79 -20.70 12.14
CA VAL A 233 1.32 -20.76 12.05
C VAL A 233 0.84 -22.21 11.99
N PHE A 234 1.49 -23.06 11.19
CA PHE A 234 1.10 -24.46 11.05
C PHE A 234 1.22 -25.27 12.36
N ASP A 235 2.25 -25.01 13.15
CA ASP A 235 2.52 -25.72 14.42
C ASP A 235 1.74 -25.13 15.61
N SER A 236 1.03 -24.03 15.42
CA SER A 236 0.28 -23.36 16.49
C SER A 236 -1.08 -24.02 16.73
N GLU A 237 -1.44 -24.18 18.00
CA GLU A 237 -2.77 -24.64 18.41
C GLU A 237 -3.77 -23.47 18.58
N ASP A 238 -3.29 -22.22 18.54
CA ASP A 238 -4.09 -21.02 18.79
C ASP A 238 -4.64 -20.43 17.48
N GLU A 239 -5.97 -20.40 17.32
CA GLU A 239 -6.66 -19.95 16.10
C GLU A 239 -6.27 -18.53 15.68
N ILE A 240 -5.93 -17.65 16.64
CA ILE A 240 -5.51 -16.27 16.30
C ILE A 240 -4.26 -16.23 15.42
N THR A 241 -3.41 -17.25 15.51
CA THR A 241 -2.17 -17.31 14.73
C THR A 241 -2.42 -17.50 13.22
N ASP A 242 -3.58 -18.02 12.82
CA ASP A 242 -3.98 -18.12 11.40
C ASP A 242 -4.05 -16.74 10.72
N TYR A 243 -4.25 -15.67 11.50
CA TYR A 243 -4.25 -14.30 11.01
C TYR A 243 -2.85 -13.72 10.81
N ALA A 244 -1.79 -14.36 11.32
CA ALA A 244 -0.46 -13.77 11.38
C ALA A 244 0.11 -13.46 9.99
N THR A 245 -0.04 -14.37 9.01
CA THR A 245 0.46 -14.11 7.65
C THR A 245 -0.25 -12.91 7.02
N TRP A 246 -1.58 -12.82 7.15
CA TRP A 246 -2.34 -11.69 6.62
C TRP A 246 -2.01 -10.38 7.33
N TYR A 247 -1.83 -10.41 8.64
CA TYR A 247 -1.38 -9.25 9.41
C TYR A 247 -0.07 -8.71 8.85
N PHE A 248 0.94 -9.56 8.65
CA PHE A 248 2.21 -9.11 8.08
C PHE A 248 2.10 -8.69 6.62
N VAL A 249 1.22 -9.30 5.82
CA VAL A 249 0.94 -8.83 4.45
C VAL A 249 0.42 -7.38 4.47
N TYR A 250 -0.55 -7.06 5.33
CA TYR A 250 -1.10 -5.71 5.43
C TYR A 250 -0.10 -4.70 6.01
N VAL A 251 0.65 -5.09 7.05
CA VAL A 251 1.68 -4.23 7.65
C VAL A 251 2.79 -3.92 6.63
N ILE A 252 3.31 -4.92 5.92
CA ILE A 252 4.39 -4.69 4.95
C ILE A 252 3.89 -3.84 3.78
N GLU A 253 2.68 -4.09 3.27
CA GLU A 253 2.07 -3.27 2.21
C GLU A 253 1.98 -1.79 2.62
N LEU A 254 1.45 -1.51 3.82
CA LEU A 254 1.36 -0.17 4.38
C LEU A 254 2.74 0.50 4.46
N VAL A 255 3.74 -0.21 4.99
CA VAL A 255 5.08 0.34 5.18
C VAL A 255 5.79 0.58 3.82
N ILE A 256 5.52 -0.23 2.79
CA ILE A 256 6.01 0.04 1.42
C ILE A 256 5.42 1.35 0.90
N ARG A 257 4.09 1.54 1.02
CA ARG A 257 3.41 2.78 0.58
C ARG A 257 4.00 4.02 1.24
N ILE A 258 4.14 3.99 2.56
CA ILE A 258 4.71 5.11 3.34
C ILE A 258 6.12 5.43 2.85
N ASN A 259 6.96 4.41 2.66
CA ASN A 259 8.34 4.59 2.21
C ASN A 259 8.42 5.17 0.79
N PHE A 260 7.60 4.69 -0.16
CA PHE A 260 7.59 5.24 -1.53
C PHE A 260 7.11 6.70 -1.55
N LEU A 261 6.10 7.05 -0.74
CA LEU A 261 5.67 8.43 -0.57
C LEU A 261 6.79 9.31 0.01
N LYS A 262 7.50 8.83 1.04
CA LYS A 262 8.64 9.54 1.63
C LYS A 262 9.79 9.77 0.63
N GLU A 263 10.14 8.75 -0.18
CA GLU A 263 11.13 8.91 -1.26
C GLU A 263 10.69 9.90 -2.35
N SER A 264 9.37 10.05 -2.53
CA SER A 264 8.79 11.08 -3.40
C SER A 264 8.85 12.48 -2.79
N GLY A 265 9.34 12.62 -1.55
CA GLY A 265 9.42 13.89 -0.83
C GLY A 265 8.12 14.29 -0.14
N VAL A 266 7.18 13.36 0.05
CA VAL A 266 5.94 13.60 0.79
C VAL A 266 6.21 13.56 2.30
N LEU A 267 5.64 14.52 3.03
CA LEU A 267 5.54 14.49 4.48
C LEU A 267 4.14 13.99 4.86
N LEU A 268 4.08 12.88 5.58
CA LEU A 268 2.82 12.29 6.06
C LEU A 268 2.62 12.64 7.53
N GLU A 269 1.38 12.97 7.89
CA GLU A 269 1.03 13.28 9.28
C GLU A 269 1.08 12.00 10.12
N GLN A 270 1.77 12.07 11.27
CA GLN A 270 1.99 10.89 12.11
C GLN A 270 0.66 10.27 12.56
N ASP A 271 -0.33 11.08 12.91
CA ASP A 271 -1.68 10.63 13.30
C ASP A 271 -2.34 9.76 12.21
N TYR A 272 -2.05 10.01 10.93
CA TYR A 272 -2.64 9.25 9.83
C TYR A 272 -1.93 7.91 9.66
N LEU A 273 -0.60 7.89 9.83
CA LEU A 273 0.19 6.66 9.82
C LEU A 273 -0.20 5.76 10.98
N ASP A 274 -0.31 6.35 12.16
CA ASP A 274 -0.70 5.71 13.40
C ASP A 274 -2.10 5.11 13.28
N TYR A 275 -3.08 5.88 12.78
CA TYR A 275 -4.42 5.37 12.56
C TYR A 275 -4.43 4.20 11.57
N ALA A 276 -3.69 4.29 10.45
CA ALA A 276 -3.64 3.23 9.45
C ALA A 276 -3.07 1.92 10.02
N LEU A 277 -2.07 1.99 10.89
CA LEU A 277 -1.54 0.82 11.60
C LEU A 277 -2.55 0.28 12.63
N GLU A 278 -3.19 1.16 13.40
CA GLU A 278 -4.18 0.76 14.41
C GLU A 278 -5.42 0.12 13.77
N VAL A 279 -5.81 0.49 12.55
CA VAL A 279 -6.87 -0.23 11.81
C VAL A 279 -6.49 -1.69 11.56
N ILE A 280 -5.21 -1.98 11.30
CA ILE A 280 -4.73 -3.36 11.11
C ILE A 280 -4.73 -4.11 12.46
N ASN A 281 -4.32 -3.44 13.54
CA ASN A 281 -4.37 -4.02 14.90
C ASN A 281 -5.82 -4.32 15.32
N ASP A 282 -6.71 -3.35 15.12
CA ASP A 282 -8.13 -3.47 15.46
C ASP A 282 -8.84 -4.55 14.66
N TRP A 283 -8.43 -4.77 13.41
CA TRP A 283 -8.91 -5.90 12.62
C TRP A 283 -8.63 -7.23 13.32
N ILE A 284 -7.43 -7.43 13.88
CA ILE A 284 -7.11 -8.64 14.66
C ILE A 284 -7.97 -8.73 15.91
N ILE A 285 -8.10 -7.63 16.65
CA ILE A 285 -8.91 -7.56 17.88
C ILE A 285 -10.37 -7.94 17.58
N TYR A 286 -10.95 -7.36 16.53
CA TYR A 286 -12.36 -7.51 16.19
C TYR A 286 -12.69 -8.90 15.62
N GLU A 287 -11.87 -9.43 14.71
CA GLU A 287 -12.13 -10.74 14.09
C GLU A 287 -11.94 -11.90 15.09
N ASN A 288 -11.07 -11.73 16.09
CA ASN A 288 -10.78 -12.77 17.09
C ASN A 288 -11.50 -12.56 18.42
N ASP A 289 -12.45 -11.62 18.51
CA ASP A 289 -13.26 -11.35 19.70
C ASP A 289 -12.43 -11.12 20.98
N LEU A 290 -11.28 -10.45 20.84
CA LEU A 290 -10.39 -10.20 21.98
C LEU A 290 -11.06 -9.25 22.98
N GLU A 291 -10.76 -9.46 24.27
CA GLU A 291 -11.31 -8.65 25.36
C GLU A 291 -10.83 -7.19 25.32
N VAL A 292 -9.68 -6.94 24.69
CA VAL A 292 -9.12 -5.60 24.54
C VAL A 292 -10.00 -4.74 23.62
N ASP A 293 -10.16 -3.47 23.97
CA ASP A 293 -10.95 -2.54 23.16
C ASP A 293 -10.16 -2.05 21.93
N CYS A 294 -10.83 -2.07 20.78
CA CYS A 294 -10.35 -1.44 19.54
C CYS A 294 -10.06 0.05 19.76
N LYS A 295 -9.06 0.60 19.05
CA LYS A 295 -8.59 1.99 19.21
C LYS A 295 -9.23 2.95 18.22
N THR A 296 -9.53 2.49 17.02
CA THR A 296 -10.12 3.30 15.95
C THR A 296 -11.63 3.34 16.10
N HIS A 297 -12.21 4.51 15.85
CA HIS A 297 -13.65 4.73 16.05
C HIS A 297 -14.53 3.73 15.28
N HIS A 298 -14.13 3.41 14.04
CA HIS A 298 -14.85 2.47 13.19
C HIS A 298 -14.93 1.07 13.80
N TYR A 299 -13.80 0.51 14.25
CA TYR A 299 -13.78 -0.81 14.85
C TYR A 299 -14.35 -0.83 16.26
N LEU A 300 -14.16 0.23 17.05
CA LEU A 300 -14.78 0.35 18.37
C LEU A 300 -16.30 0.28 18.26
N MET A 301 -16.90 1.01 17.32
CA MET A 301 -18.34 0.96 17.08
C MET A 301 -18.79 -0.44 16.64
N LYS A 302 -18.05 -1.09 15.73
CA LYS A 302 -18.35 -2.47 15.31
C LYS A 302 -18.26 -3.47 16.47
N GLN A 303 -17.22 -3.35 17.31
CA GLN A 303 -17.02 -4.20 18.47
C GLN A 303 -18.15 -4.03 19.48
N GLU A 304 -18.60 -2.81 19.76
CA GLU A 304 -19.76 -2.54 20.63
C GLU A 304 -21.06 -3.14 20.08
N LEU A 305 -21.30 -3.04 18.77
CA LEU A 305 -22.48 -3.63 18.13
C LEU A 305 -22.43 -5.16 18.21
N LYS A 306 -21.26 -5.76 17.93
CA LYS A 306 -21.04 -7.21 18.06
C LYS A 306 -21.28 -7.69 19.49
N ARG A 307 -20.76 -6.99 20.50
CA ARG A 307 -21.00 -7.26 21.94
C ARG A 307 -22.49 -7.16 22.33
N LYS A 308 -23.28 -6.34 21.63
CA LYS A 308 -24.74 -6.23 21.79
C LYS A 308 -25.54 -7.27 21.01
N GLY A 309 -24.87 -8.21 20.32
CA GLY A 309 -25.52 -9.22 19.47
C GLY A 309 -26.04 -8.68 18.13
N ILE A 310 -25.60 -7.48 17.72
CA ILE A 310 -25.96 -6.86 16.44
C ILE A 310 -24.80 -7.14 15.47
N ILE A 311 -25.00 -8.11 14.58
CA ILE A 311 -24.05 -8.42 13.50
C ILE A 311 -24.36 -7.50 12.32
N MET A 312 -23.38 -6.68 11.93
CA MET A 312 -23.45 -5.79 10.75
C MET A 312 -23.02 -6.48 9.47
#